data_AF-A0A679K7P9-F1
#
_entry.id   AF-A0A679K7P9-F1
#
_cell.length_a   1.000
_cell.length_b   1.000
_cell.length_c   1.000
_cell.angle_alpha   90.00
_cell.angle_beta   90.00
_cell.angle_gamma   90.00
#
_symmetry.space_group_name_H-M   'P 1'
#
loop_
_entity.id
_entity.type
_entity.pdbx_description
1 polymer ?
#
loop_
_entity_poly.entity_id
_entity_poly.type
_entity_poly.pdbx_seq_one_letter_code
_entity_poly.pdbx_strand_id
1 'polypeptide(L)'
;MPIDVSTLAGWVGAVTTALSPLVARIEAHVREADRLHLDDTPMPVLAKGKTRTGRLWTVIRDDRPFGGPEPPAAAYFYSPDRSGAHAETWLGDFHGIVQADAFSGFGRLYEPGRKPGPIREAACWAHARRKFFELADLRKAPITIEAVTRIDAIFAIIERAANGLEPDERRAHRQAHSAVLVADLAAWLRENRAKPSAKAPTAAAIDYLLKRWSAFTRFLDDGRICLSNNAAERAIRPMAVGRRNWTFAGSDAGGHRTAALYTLIETAKLNGIDPQAWLADVLARLPDHPARRIDDLLPWNWTPSRLHQIAA
;
A
#
# COMPACT_ATOMS: atom_id res chain seq x y z
N MET A 1 24.46 21.60 -23.93
CA MET A 1 23.30 22.46 -24.23
C MET A 1 22.23 22.15 -23.18
N PRO A 2 21.68 23.14 -22.47
CA PRO A 2 20.60 22.88 -21.52
C PRO A 2 19.37 22.33 -22.26
N ILE A 3 18.77 21.27 -21.74
CA ILE A 3 17.54 20.68 -22.29
C ILE A 3 16.36 21.37 -21.62
N ASP A 4 15.40 21.84 -22.41
CA ASP A 4 14.20 22.48 -21.88
C ASP A 4 13.32 21.49 -21.09
N VAL A 5 12.65 21.99 -20.05
CA VAL A 5 11.76 21.18 -19.19
C VAL A 5 10.62 20.56 -20.00
N SER A 6 10.09 21.27 -21.00
CA SER A 6 9.04 20.75 -21.87
C SER A 6 9.52 19.57 -22.71
N THR A 7 10.77 19.61 -23.19
CA THR A 7 11.40 18.50 -23.92
C THR A 7 11.57 17.28 -23.02
N LEU A 8 12.09 17.47 -21.80
CA LEU A 8 12.22 16.38 -20.82
C LEU A 8 10.85 15.77 -20.46
N ALA A 9 9.83 16.60 -20.22
CA ALA A 9 8.48 16.14 -19.95
C ALA A 9 7.86 15.40 -21.15
N GLY A 10 8.19 15.82 -22.38
CA GLY A 10 7.84 15.13 -23.61
C GLY A 10 8.43 13.73 -23.69
N TRP A 11 9.74 13.60 -23.41
CA TRP A 11 10.41 12.29 -23.38
C TRP A 11 9.83 11.36 -22.31
N VAL A 12 9.56 11.87 -21.11
CA VAL A 12 8.87 11.09 -20.07
C VAL A 12 7.49 10.62 -20.55
N GLY A 13 6.75 11.48 -21.26
CA GLY A 13 5.48 11.12 -21.88
C GLY A 13 5.59 9.99 -22.92
N ALA A 14 6.62 10.05 -23.78
CA ALA A 14 6.87 9.02 -24.78
C ALA A 14 7.26 7.68 -24.12
N VAL A 15 8.16 7.70 -23.14
CA VAL A 15 8.59 6.51 -22.38
C VAL A 15 7.42 5.86 -21.66
N THR A 16 6.59 6.63 -20.96
CA THR A 16 5.41 6.09 -20.26
C THR A 16 4.39 5.49 -21.22
N THR A 17 4.24 6.05 -22.42
CA THR A 17 3.38 5.48 -23.46
C THR A 17 3.95 4.16 -23.98
N ALA A 18 5.24 4.12 -24.30
CA ALA A 18 5.91 2.92 -24.80
C ALA A 18 5.87 1.76 -23.78
N LEU A 19 6.06 2.07 -22.49
CA LEU A 19 6.06 1.07 -21.40
C LEU A 19 4.66 0.76 -20.85
N SER A 20 3.59 1.32 -21.42
CA SER A 20 2.23 1.06 -20.96
C SER A 20 1.84 -0.43 -20.92
N PRO A 21 2.30 -1.32 -21.83
CA PRO A 21 2.03 -2.75 -21.70
C PRO A 21 2.63 -3.37 -20.44
N LEU A 22 3.84 -2.96 -20.05
CA LEU A 22 4.49 -3.44 -18.82
C LEU A 22 3.74 -2.97 -17.57
N VAL A 23 3.31 -1.70 -17.57
CA VAL A 23 2.48 -1.15 -16.49
C VAL A 23 1.19 -1.98 -16.35
N ALA A 24 0.48 -2.25 -17.46
CA ALA A 24 -0.73 -3.03 -17.44
C ALA A 24 -0.52 -4.47 -16.93
N ARG A 25 0.60 -5.11 -17.29
CA ARG A 25 0.96 -6.45 -16.78
C ARG A 25 1.30 -6.44 -15.30
N ILE A 26 2.02 -5.43 -14.80
CA ILE A 26 2.28 -5.26 -13.36
C ILE A 26 0.97 -5.06 -12.59
N GLU A 27 0.08 -4.20 -13.08
CA GLU A 27 -1.21 -3.98 -12.43
C GLU A 27 -2.09 -5.23 -12.42
N ALA A 28 -2.10 -6.02 -13.50
CA ALA A 28 -2.79 -7.30 -13.55
C ALA A 28 -2.21 -8.29 -12.52
N HIS A 29 -0.88 -8.43 -12.49
CA HIS A 29 -0.19 -9.27 -11.50
C HIS A 29 -0.51 -8.85 -10.06
N VAL A 30 -0.58 -7.55 -9.77
CA VAL A 30 -1.00 -7.07 -8.45
C VAL A 30 -2.44 -7.51 -8.15
N ARG A 31 -3.38 -7.32 -9.10
CA ARG A 31 -4.80 -7.69 -8.93
C ARG A 31 -5.06 -9.20 -8.81
N GLU A 32 -4.12 -10.05 -9.20
CA GLU A 32 -4.23 -11.51 -9.03
C GLU A 32 -3.90 -11.98 -7.59
N ALA A 33 -3.41 -11.09 -6.72
CA ALA A 33 -3.10 -11.44 -5.34
C ALA A 33 -4.35 -11.77 -4.52
N ASP A 34 -4.23 -12.67 -3.54
CA ASP A 34 -5.29 -12.90 -2.56
C ASP A 34 -5.49 -11.72 -1.59
N ARG A 35 -4.44 -10.91 -1.42
CA ARG A 35 -4.37 -9.81 -0.47
C ARG A 35 -3.61 -8.64 -1.06
N LEU A 36 -4.20 -7.47 -0.93
CA LEU A 36 -3.61 -6.21 -1.34
C LEU A 36 -3.36 -5.32 -0.13
N HIS A 37 -2.20 -4.68 -0.12
CA HIS A 37 -1.90 -3.56 0.74
C HIS A 37 -2.22 -2.26 0.00
N LEU A 38 -2.96 -1.35 0.63
CA LEU A 38 -3.46 -0.15 -0.02
C LEU A 38 -3.25 1.06 0.88
N ASP A 39 -2.67 2.12 0.33
CA ASP A 39 -2.53 3.42 1.00
C ASP A 39 -2.51 4.55 -0.03
N ASP A 40 -2.58 5.79 0.41
CA ASP A 40 -2.64 6.95 -0.48
C ASP A 40 -1.98 8.20 0.07
N THR A 41 -1.41 9.02 -0.82
CA THR A 41 -0.70 10.24 -0.43
C THR A 41 -1.16 11.45 -1.26
N PRO A 42 -1.26 12.65 -0.64
CA PRO A 42 -1.59 13.86 -1.39
C PRO A 42 -0.53 14.17 -2.46
N MET A 43 -0.99 14.60 -3.64
CA MET A 43 -0.13 15.11 -4.69
C MET A 43 -0.64 16.47 -5.15
N PRO A 44 0.14 17.56 -4.99
CA PRO A 44 -0.20 18.86 -5.56
C PRO A 44 -0.22 18.76 -7.09
N VAL A 45 -1.27 19.28 -7.71
CA VAL A 45 -1.45 19.28 -9.17
C VAL A 45 -1.76 20.70 -9.60
N LEU A 46 -1.05 21.19 -10.62
CA LEU A 46 -1.24 22.53 -11.16
C LEU A 46 -2.65 22.69 -11.73
N ALA A 47 -3.29 23.79 -11.38
CA ALA A 47 -4.56 24.26 -11.90
C ALA A 47 -4.45 25.77 -12.19
N LYS A 48 -5.50 26.36 -12.75
CA LYS A 48 -5.48 27.79 -13.13
C LYS A 48 -5.22 28.68 -11.91
N GLY A 49 -4.03 29.28 -11.84
CA GLY A 49 -3.61 30.21 -10.79
C GLY A 49 -3.37 29.63 -9.40
N LYS A 50 -3.46 28.30 -9.22
CA LYS A 50 -3.23 27.62 -7.93
C LYS A 50 -2.97 26.13 -8.12
N THR A 51 -2.57 25.42 -7.06
CA THR A 51 -2.59 23.96 -7.06
C THR A 51 -3.91 23.43 -6.49
N ARG A 52 -4.35 22.28 -6.98
CA ARG A 52 -5.36 21.43 -6.34
C ARG A 52 -4.70 20.17 -5.80
N THR A 53 -5.37 19.49 -4.88
CA THR A 53 -4.84 18.27 -4.25
C THR A 53 -5.42 17.04 -4.92
N GLY A 54 -4.63 16.42 -5.80
CA GLY A 54 -4.88 15.05 -6.25
C GLY A 54 -4.35 14.03 -5.24
N ARG A 55 -4.52 12.74 -5.57
CA ARG A 55 -3.98 11.63 -4.78
C ARG A 55 -3.18 10.69 -5.68
N LEU A 56 -2.08 10.18 -5.13
CA LEU A 56 -1.46 8.98 -5.65
C LEU A 56 -1.75 7.83 -4.67
N TRP A 57 -2.37 6.79 -5.19
CA TRP A 57 -2.70 5.56 -4.49
C TRP A 57 -1.61 4.55 -4.78
N THR A 58 -1.27 3.73 -3.79
CA THR A 58 -0.41 2.57 -3.96
C THR A 58 -1.19 1.31 -3.63
N VAL A 59 -0.98 0.28 -4.44
CA VAL A 59 -1.57 -1.04 -4.30
C VAL A 59 -0.44 -2.03 -4.43
N ILE A 60 -0.16 -2.73 -3.34
CA ILE A 60 1.02 -3.60 -3.24
C ILE A 60 0.57 -5.04 -3.07
N ARG A 61 1.15 -5.90 -3.91
CA ARG A 61 1.23 -7.34 -3.70
C ARG A 61 2.58 -7.62 -3.03
N ASP A 62 2.55 -8.13 -1.81
CA ASP A 62 3.76 -8.53 -1.08
C ASP A 62 3.43 -9.63 -0.08
N ASP A 63 3.62 -10.87 -0.52
CA ASP A 63 3.27 -12.08 0.23
C ASP A 63 4.46 -12.72 0.95
N ARG A 64 5.65 -12.10 0.83
CA ARG A 64 6.86 -12.50 1.55
C ARG A 64 6.68 -12.63 3.07
N PRO A 65 5.88 -11.80 3.77
CA PRO A 65 5.67 -11.97 5.22
C PRO A 65 5.09 -13.33 5.64
N PHE A 66 4.46 -14.06 4.72
CA PHE A 66 3.94 -15.41 4.94
C PHE A 66 4.50 -16.45 3.97
N GLY A 67 5.66 -16.19 3.36
CA GLY A 67 6.32 -17.16 2.49
C GLY A 67 5.71 -17.32 1.09
N GLY A 68 4.85 -16.40 0.65
CA GLY A 68 4.24 -16.50 -0.68
C GLY A 68 5.28 -16.58 -1.81
N PRO A 69 5.09 -17.46 -2.82
CA PRO A 69 6.11 -17.73 -3.84
C PRO A 69 6.15 -16.65 -4.95
N GLU A 70 5.13 -15.80 -4.98
CA GLU A 70 4.88 -14.89 -6.08
C GLU A 70 5.67 -13.59 -5.94
N PRO A 71 6.22 -13.03 -7.03
CA PRO A 71 7.07 -11.85 -6.95
C PRO A 71 6.30 -10.62 -6.46
N PRO A 72 6.91 -9.81 -5.56
CA PRO A 72 6.27 -8.61 -5.06
C PRO A 72 6.16 -7.55 -6.16
N ALA A 73 5.09 -6.77 -6.13
CA ALA A 73 4.85 -5.72 -7.10
C ALA A 73 4.08 -4.54 -6.51
N ALA A 74 4.35 -3.35 -7.06
CA ALA A 74 3.71 -2.10 -6.67
C ALA A 74 3.01 -1.47 -7.86
N ALA A 75 1.68 -1.34 -7.78
CA ALA A 75 0.89 -0.57 -8.73
C ALA A 75 0.49 0.77 -8.13
N TYR A 76 0.67 1.85 -8.89
CA TYR A 76 0.26 3.19 -8.49
C TYR A 76 -0.83 3.70 -9.40
N PHE A 77 -1.80 4.38 -8.79
CA PHE A 77 -2.91 5.00 -9.50
C PHE A 77 -3.01 6.46 -9.13
N TYR A 78 -3.33 7.31 -10.10
CA TYR A 78 -3.58 8.73 -9.88
C TYR A 78 -5.08 9.00 -9.88
N SER A 79 -5.53 9.90 -9.00
CA SER A 79 -6.85 10.50 -9.08
C SER A 79 -6.84 12.00 -8.78
N PRO A 80 -7.81 12.76 -9.32
CA PRO A 80 -7.90 14.19 -9.09
C PRO A 80 -8.35 14.59 -7.68
N ASP A 81 -8.94 13.66 -6.91
CA ASP A 81 -9.39 13.84 -5.53
C ASP A 81 -9.24 12.54 -4.70
N ARG A 82 -9.72 12.52 -3.46
CA ARG A 82 -9.65 11.37 -2.53
C ARG A 82 -10.93 10.52 -2.49
N SER A 83 -11.73 10.53 -3.55
CA SER A 83 -12.96 9.74 -3.61
C SER A 83 -12.64 8.24 -3.64
N GLY A 84 -13.33 7.47 -2.81
CA GLY A 84 -13.26 6.00 -2.84
C GLY A 84 -13.77 5.39 -4.14
N ALA A 85 -14.54 6.15 -4.94
CA ALA A 85 -15.00 5.74 -6.26
C ALA A 85 -13.84 5.37 -7.19
N HIS A 86 -12.69 6.05 -7.05
CA HIS A 86 -11.51 5.72 -7.83
C HIS A 86 -11.00 4.32 -7.50
N ALA A 87 -10.93 3.98 -6.20
CA ALA A 87 -10.53 2.66 -5.76
C ALA A 87 -11.47 1.57 -6.28
N GLU A 88 -12.77 1.84 -6.34
CA GLU A 88 -13.74 0.94 -6.97
C GLU A 88 -13.42 0.70 -8.45
N THR A 89 -13.08 1.75 -9.20
CA THR A 89 -12.74 1.65 -10.63
C THR A 89 -11.50 0.79 -10.88
N TRP A 90 -10.36 1.07 -10.22
CA TRP A 90 -9.11 0.38 -10.55
C TRP A 90 -8.92 -0.97 -9.83
N LEU A 91 -9.63 -1.23 -8.73
CA LEU A 91 -9.74 -2.58 -8.18
C LEU A 91 -10.62 -3.45 -9.07
N GLY A 92 -11.61 -2.89 -9.76
CA GLY A 92 -12.42 -3.60 -10.75
C GLY A 92 -12.97 -4.92 -10.22
N ASP A 93 -12.57 -6.01 -10.87
CA ASP A 93 -13.04 -7.38 -10.54
C ASP A 93 -12.31 -8.04 -9.36
N PHE A 94 -11.42 -7.32 -8.68
CA PHE A 94 -10.70 -7.83 -7.52
C PHE A 94 -11.68 -8.31 -6.43
N HIS A 95 -11.41 -9.49 -5.89
CA HIS A 95 -12.06 -10.04 -4.71
C HIS A 95 -10.97 -10.70 -3.86
N GLY A 96 -11.10 -10.63 -2.53
CA GLY A 96 -10.02 -11.03 -1.64
C GLY A 96 -9.92 -10.10 -0.45
N ILE A 97 -8.70 -9.88 0.05
CA ILE A 97 -8.45 -9.06 1.23
C ILE A 97 -7.85 -7.72 0.82
N VAL A 98 -8.41 -6.62 1.30
CA VAL A 98 -7.78 -5.30 1.21
C VAL A 98 -7.35 -4.88 2.61
N GLN A 99 -6.05 -4.69 2.75
CA GLN A 99 -5.41 -4.22 3.95
C GLN A 99 -5.05 -2.74 3.80
N ALA A 100 -5.68 -1.88 4.61
CA ALA A 100 -5.53 -0.43 4.51
C ALA A 100 -5.64 0.25 5.88
N ASP A 101 -5.40 1.57 5.93
CA ASP A 101 -5.99 2.40 6.99
C ASP A 101 -7.52 2.34 6.87
N ALA A 102 -8.22 2.51 8.00
CA ALA A 102 -9.68 2.54 8.11
C ALA A 102 -10.28 3.83 7.51
N PHE A 103 -9.87 4.16 6.28
CA PHE A 103 -10.39 5.27 5.50
C PHE A 103 -11.86 5.04 5.18
N SER A 104 -12.71 6.00 5.54
CA SER A 104 -14.15 5.89 5.34
C SER A 104 -14.56 5.83 3.87
N GLY A 105 -13.74 6.33 2.94
CA GLY A 105 -14.04 6.27 1.51
C GLY A 105 -14.09 4.86 0.93
N PHE A 106 -13.51 3.86 1.60
CA PHE A 106 -13.56 2.47 1.16
C PHE A 106 -14.82 1.70 1.57
N GLY A 107 -15.79 2.34 2.22
CA GLY A 107 -17.01 1.66 2.69
C GLY A 107 -17.71 0.84 1.61
N ARG A 108 -17.84 1.38 0.40
CA ARG A 108 -18.47 0.69 -0.75
C ARG A 108 -17.69 -0.53 -1.24
N LEU A 109 -16.37 -0.57 -1.06
CA LEU A 109 -15.56 -1.74 -1.42
C LEU A 109 -15.94 -2.97 -0.58
N TYR A 110 -16.40 -2.76 0.65
CA TYR A 110 -16.66 -3.82 1.62
C TYR A 110 -18.14 -4.21 1.72
N GLU A 111 -18.98 -3.71 0.81
CA GLU A 111 -20.40 -4.04 0.80
C GLU A 111 -20.62 -5.52 0.45
N PRO A 112 -21.47 -6.27 1.20
CA PRO A 112 -21.68 -7.70 0.99
C PRO A 112 -22.20 -8.06 -0.42
N GLY A 113 -22.89 -7.14 -1.09
CA GLY A 113 -23.45 -7.34 -2.43
C GLY A 113 -22.52 -6.97 -3.59
N ARG A 114 -21.26 -6.61 -3.31
CA ARG A 114 -20.29 -6.23 -4.34
C ARG A 114 -20.04 -7.39 -5.32
N LYS A 115 -20.08 -7.09 -6.61
CA LYS A 115 -19.68 -8.00 -7.70
C LYS A 115 -18.26 -7.67 -8.18
N PRO A 116 -17.50 -8.66 -8.69
CA PRO A 116 -17.85 -10.08 -8.85
C PRO A 116 -17.78 -10.88 -7.54
N GLY A 117 -17.16 -10.31 -6.49
CA GLY A 117 -17.10 -10.93 -5.19
C GLY A 117 -16.79 -9.94 -4.06
N PRO A 118 -16.88 -10.41 -2.80
CA PRO A 118 -16.66 -9.57 -1.64
C PRO A 118 -15.19 -9.21 -1.47
N ILE A 119 -14.93 -7.98 -1.07
CA ILE A 119 -13.64 -7.58 -0.51
C ILE A 119 -13.73 -7.60 1.01
N ARG A 120 -12.81 -8.31 1.65
CA ARG A 120 -12.69 -8.40 3.10
C ARG A 120 -11.76 -7.29 3.59
N GLU A 121 -12.31 -6.38 4.39
CA GLU A 121 -11.52 -5.35 5.05
C GLU A 121 -10.57 -5.96 6.10
N ALA A 122 -9.29 -5.59 6.02
CA ALA A 122 -8.29 -5.82 7.05
C ALA A 122 -7.69 -4.49 7.51
N ALA A 123 -7.88 -4.14 8.78
CA ALA A 123 -7.46 -2.83 9.28
C ALA A 123 -6.02 -2.85 9.81
N CYS A 124 -5.28 -1.76 9.59
CA CYS A 124 -3.89 -1.62 10.02
C CYS A 124 -3.77 -1.25 11.51
N TRP A 125 -3.22 -2.14 12.34
CA TRP A 125 -2.98 -1.87 13.76
C TRP A 125 -1.94 -0.79 14.02
N ALA A 126 -0.98 -0.58 13.10
CA ALA A 126 0.01 0.49 13.24
C ALA A 126 -0.66 1.87 13.21
N HIS A 127 -1.70 2.05 12.38
CA HIS A 127 -2.52 3.27 12.36
C HIS A 127 -3.35 3.44 13.64
N ALA A 128 -3.94 2.35 14.16
CA ALA A 128 -4.63 2.38 15.45
C ALA A 128 -3.69 2.79 16.59
N ARG A 129 -2.52 2.15 16.66
CA ARG A 129 -1.47 2.43 17.65
C ARG A 129 -1.02 3.89 17.60
N ARG A 130 -0.77 4.43 16.39
CA ARG A 130 -0.31 5.81 16.20
C ARG A 130 -1.26 6.81 16.86
N LYS A 131 -2.58 6.61 16.76
CA LYS A 131 -3.59 7.48 17.39
C LYS A 131 -3.48 7.50 18.92
N PHE A 132 -3.18 6.37 19.57
CA PHE A 132 -2.95 6.34 21.01
C PHE A 132 -1.60 6.93 21.38
N PHE A 133 -0.56 6.62 20.59
CA PHE A 133 0.79 7.13 20.82
C PHE A 133 0.86 8.65 20.77
N GLU A 134 0.28 9.29 19.75
CA GLU A 134 0.22 10.75 19.63
C GLU A 134 -0.46 11.39 20.85
N LEU A 135 -1.54 10.78 21.36
CA LEU A 135 -2.23 11.27 22.55
C LEU A 135 -1.42 11.03 23.83
N ALA A 136 -0.71 9.91 23.93
CA ALA A 136 0.16 9.60 25.05
C ALA A 136 1.34 10.57 25.12
N ASP A 137 1.94 10.91 23.99
CA ASP A 137 3.04 11.86 23.90
C ASP A 137 2.59 13.28 24.29
N LEU A 138 1.45 13.72 23.76
CA LEU A 138 0.92 15.07 23.99
C LEU A 138 0.34 15.28 25.40
N ARG A 139 -0.34 14.27 25.97
CA ARG A 139 -1.13 14.44 27.21
C ARG A 139 -0.68 13.57 28.37
N LYS A 140 0.22 12.59 28.14
CA LYS A 140 0.69 11.60 29.12
C LYS A 140 -0.46 10.92 29.89
N ALA A 141 -1.61 10.74 29.23
CA ALA A 141 -2.76 10.13 29.88
C ALA A 141 -2.47 8.64 30.14
N PRO A 142 -2.65 8.13 31.38
CA PRO A 142 -2.34 6.73 31.70
C PRO A 142 -3.05 5.73 30.78
N ILE A 143 -4.29 6.04 30.40
CA ILE A 143 -5.11 5.24 29.50
C ILE A 143 -4.50 5.10 28.11
N THR A 144 -3.88 6.16 27.55
CA THR A 144 -3.30 6.10 26.21
C THR A 144 -1.95 5.38 26.22
N ILE A 145 -1.20 5.48 27.32
CA ILE A 145 0.04 4.72 27.52
C ILE A 145 -0.27 3.23 27.63
N GLU A 146 -1.22 2.85 28.48
CA GLU A 146 -1.64 1.46 28.66
C GLU A 146 -2.17 0.84 27.36
N ALA A 147 -2.94 1.62 26.57
CA ALA A 147 -3.41 1.16 25.26
C ALA A 147 -2.23 0.86 24.31
N VAL A 148 -1.20 1.71 24.28
CA VAL A 148 0.01 1.47 23.48
C VAL A 148 0.75 0.22 23.97
N THR A 149 0.93 0.07 25.28
CA THR A 149 1.60 -1.10 25.88
C THR A 149 0.91 -2.41 25.51
N ARG A 150 -0.42 -2.45 25.58
CA ARG A 150 -1.22 -3.64 25.21
C ARG A 150 -1.11 -3.95 23.72
N ILE A 151 -1.15 -2.92 22.86
CA ILE A 151 -0.96 -3.11 21.42
C ILE A 151 0.47 -3.60 21.12
N ASP A 152 1.49 -3.07 21.80
CA ASP A 152 2.89 -3.49 21.64
C ASP A 152 3.10 -4.95 22.01
N ALA A 153 2.40 -5.46 23.03
CA ALA A 153 2.42 -6.88 23.37
C ALA A 153 1.88 -7.76 22.22
N ILE A 154 0.82 -7.31 21.53
CA ILE A 154 0.27 -8.01 20.35
C ILE A 154 1.29 -8.02 19.20
N PHE A 155 1.92 -6.88 18.92
CA PHE A 155 2.98 -6.79 17.90
C PHE A 155 4.17 -7.70 18.23
N ALA A 156 4.62 -7.71 19.50
CA ALA A 156 5.79 -8.47 19.93
C ALA A 156 5.63 -9.98 19.74
N ILE A 157 4.45 -10.53 20.05
CA ILE A 157 4.17 -11.96 19.88
C ILE A 157 4.08 -12.32 18.39
N ILE A 158 3.38 -11.51 17.59
CA ILE A 158 3.08 -11.85 16.20
C ILE A 158 4.29 -11.65 15.28
N GLU A 159 4.98 -10.52 15.37
CA GLU A 159 6.02 -10.18 14.40
C GLU A 159 7.30 -11.01 14.55
N ARG A 160 7.59 -11.54 15.74
CA ARG A 160 8.81 -12.33 15.98
C ARG A 160 8.65 -13.81 15.65
N ALA A 161 7.46 -14.38 15.88
CA ALA A 161 7.26 -15.82 15.76
C ALA A 161 6.53 -16.24 14.47
N ALA A 162 5.78 -15.34 13.82
CA ALA A 162 4.91 -15.70 12.70
C ALA A 162 5.36 -15.16 11.34
N ASN A 163 6.49 -14.46 11.24
CA ASN A 163 7.03 -14.04 9.94
C ASN A 163 7.77 -15.21 9.29
N GLY A 164 7.41 -15.51 8.04
CA GLY A 164 7.99 -16.62 7.27
C GLY A 164 7.34 -17.99 7.53
N LEU A 165 6.34 -18.07 8.41
CA LEU A 165 5.48 -19.25 8.53
C LEU A 165 4.38 -19.24 7.46
N GLU A 166 3.89 -20.42 7.10
CA GLU A 166 2.76 -20.56 6.19
C GLU A 166 1.46 -20.02 6.80
N PRO A 167 0.45 -19.60 6.00
CA PRO A 167 -0.77 -18.99 6.51
C PRO A 167 -1.48 -19.78 7.63
N ASP A 168 -1.57 -21.10 7.51
CA ASP A 168 -2.26 -21.93 8.52
C ASP A 168 -1.49 -22.00 9.84
N GLU A 169 -0.16 -22.05 9.79
CA GLU A 169 0.71 -22.02 10.98
C GLU A 169 0.64 -20.65 11.66
N ARG A 170 0.65 -19.56 10.87
CA ARG A 170 0.43 -18.19 11.39
C ARG A 170 -0.90 -18.11 12.12
N ARG A 171 -1.97 -18.64 11.53
CA ARG A 171 -3.31 -18.66 12.12
C ARG A 171 -3.31 -19.46 13.43
N ALA A 172 -2.78 -20.67 13.45
CA ALA A 172 -2.72 -21.51 14.64
C ALA A 172 -1.94 -20.83 15.79
N HIS A 173 -0.77 -20.27 15.49
CA HIS A 173 0.03 -19.52 16.47
C HIS A 173 -0.74 -18.31 17.04
N ARG A 174 -1.42 -17.54 16.18
CA ARG A 174 -2.21 -16.38 16.60
C ARG A 174 -3.39 -16.77 17.48
N GLN A 175 -4.07 -17.87 17.16
CA GLN A 175 -5.16 -18.38 18.00
C GLN A 175 -4.65 -18.82 19.37
N ALA A 176 -3.50 -19.47 19.44
CA ALA A 176 -2.90 -19.93 20.70
C ALA A 176 -2.39 -18.78 21.59
N HIS A 177 -1.80 -17.74 21.01
CA HIS A 177 -1.05 -16.73 21.78
C HIS A 177 -1.60 -15.31 21.70
N SER A 178 -2.16 -14.91 20.55
CA SER A 178 -2.59 -13.52 20.32
C SER A 178 -4.08 -13.30 20.61
N ALA A 179 -4.93 -14.31 20.40
CA ALA A 179 -6.37 -14.19 20.57
C ALA A 179 -6.76 -13.74 21.99
N VAL A 180 -6.08 -14.27 23.02
CA VAL A 180 -6.30 -13.90 24.42
C VAL A 180 -5.98 -12.42 24.68
N LEU A 181 -4.86 -11.92 24.14
CA LEU A 181 -4.46 -10.52 24.30
C LEU A 181 -5.40 -9.57 23.58
N VAL A 182 -5.86 -9.96 22.39
CA VAL A 182 -6.83 -9.18 21.62
C VAL A 182 -8.17 -9.13 22.35
N ALA A 183 -8.64 -10.24 22.91
CA ALA A 183 -9.88 -10.28 23.68
C ALA A 183 -9.79 -9.42 24.95
N ASP A 184 -8.68 -9.51 25.69
CA ASP A 184 -8.42 -8.69 26.88
C ASP A 184 -8.37 -7.19 26.52
N LEU A 185 -7.67 -6.82 25.45
CA LEU A 185 -7.67 -5.45 24.94
C LEU A 185 -9.09 -4.97 24.56
N ALA A 186 -9.91 -5.83 23.95
CA ALA A 186 -11.29 -5.48 23.58
C ALA A 186 -12.14 -5.17 24.81
N ALA A 187 -12.06 -6.00 25.84
CA ALA A 187 -12.78 -5.81 27.11
C ALA A 187 -12.31 -4.50 27.77
N TRP A 188 -11.00 -4.35 27.92
CA TRP A 188 -10.39 -3.17 28.51
C TRP A 188 -10.77 -1.88 27.77
N LEU A 189 -10.77 -1.87 26.43
CA LEU A 189 -11.18 -0.70 25.64
C LEU A 189 -12.64 -0.33 25.87
N ARG A 190 -13.55 -1.31 25.95
CA ARG A 190 -14.98 -1.06 26.20
C ARG A 190 -15.24 -0.46 27.58
N GLU A 191 -14.58 -0.98 28.61
CA GLU A 191 -14.65 -0.43 29.97
C GLU A 191 -14.10 1.00 30.02
N ASN A 192 -12.97 1.23 29.36
CA ASN A 192 -12.30 2.52 29.34
C ASN A 192 -12.99 3.55 28.46
N ARG A 193 -13.82 3.13 27.50
CA ARG A 193 -14.62 4.01 26.66
C ARG A 193 -15.70 4.78 27.43
N ALA A 194 -16.18 4.24 28.56
CA ALA A 194 -17.20 4.88 29.39
C ALA A 194 -16.68 6.04 30.24
N LYS A 195 -15.36 6.14 30.45
CA LYS A 195 -14.73 7.13 31.33
C LYS A 195 -14.62 8.53 30.69
N PRO A 196 -14.08 8.69 29.46
CA PRO A 196 -13.97 10.00 28.84
C PRO A 196 -15.29 10.46 28.23
N SER A 197 -15.47 11.79 28.10
CA SER A 197 -16.59 12.33 27.35
C SER A 197 -16.54 11.92 25.87
N ALA A 198 -17.69 11.83 25.21
CA ALA A 198 -17.77 11.38 23.82
C ALA A 198 -16.94 12.22 22.83
N LYS A 199 -16.65 13.49 23.16
CA LYS A 199 -15.83 14.40 22.34
C LYS A 199 -14.33 14.34 22.67
N ALA A 200 -13.93 13.58 23.68
CA ALA A 200 -12.52 13.49 24.05
C ALA A 200 -11.71 12.78 22.95
N PRO A 201 -10.49 13.24 22.63
CA PRO A 201 -9.62 12.56 21.67
C PRO A 201 -9.36 11.08 22.00
N THR A 202 -9.23 10.74 23.28
CA THR A 202 -9.12 9.36 23.74
C THR A 202 -10.36 8.52 23.39
N ALA A 203 -11.56 9.07 23.55
CA ALA A 203 -12.80 8.39 23.18
C ALA A 203 -12.84 8.11 21.67
N ALA A 204 -12.41 9.09 20.85
CA ALA A 204 -12.32 8.93 19.41
C ALA A 204 -11.30 7.86 18.98
N ALA A 205 -10.15 7.76 19.66
CA ALA A 205 -9.16 6.71 19.40
C ALA A 205 -9.67 5.31 19.77
N ILE A 206 -10.40 5.18 20.89
CA ILE A 206 -11.05 3.92 21.27
C ILE A 206 -12.15 3.54 20.26
N ASP A 207 -13.00 4.50 19.89
CA ASP A 207 -14.08 4.29 18.90
C ASP A 207 -13.55 3.89 17.53
N TYR A 208 -12.37 4.38 17.14
CA TYR A 208 -11.73 4.02 15.89
C TYR A 208 -11.45 2.51 15.80
N LEU A 209 -10.96 1.89 16.89
CA LEU A 209 -10.78 0.44 16.97
C LEU A 209 -12.14 -0.29 17.07
N LEU A 210 -12.98 0.11 18.03
CA LEU A 210 -14.20 -0.64 18.36
C LEU A 210 -15.22 -0.66 17.22
N LYS A 211 -15.34 0.42 16.44
CA LYS A 211 -16.27 0.50 15.30
C LYS A 211 -15.93 -0.49 14.18
N ARG A 212 -14.66 -0.88 14.06
CA ARG A 212 -14.16 -1.79 13.01
C ARG A 212 -13.44 -2.99 13.60
N TRP A 213 -13.86 -3.43 14.78
CA TRP A 213 -13.17 -4.49 15.52
C TRP A 213 -13.01 -5.78 14.71
N SER A 214 -14.01 -6.14 13.90
CA SER A 214 -13.96 -7.30 13.00
C SER A 214 -12.86 -7.16 11.94
N ALA A 215 -12.65 -5.97 11.37
CA ALA A 215 -11.57 -5.71 10.42
C ALA A 215 -10.19 -5.74 11.10
N PHE A 216 -10.08 -5.23 12.34
CA PHE A 216 -8.85 -5.31 13.13
C PHE A 216 -8.52 -6.73 13.57
N THR A 217 -9.51 -7.58 13.84
CA THR A 217 -9.26 -8.92 14.38
C THR A 217 -9.16 -10.03 13.33
N ARG A 218 -9.46 -9.72 12.06
CA ARG A 218 -9.42 -10.69 10.96
C ARG A 218 -8.08 -11.41 10.80
N PHE A 219 -6.97 -10.78 11.19
CA PHE A 219 -5.64 -11.44 11.14
C PHE A 219 -5.55 -12.67 12.04
N LEU A 220 -6.38 -12.79 13.08
CA LEU A 220 -6.45 -13.97 13.93
C LEU A 220 -6.98 -15.19 13.14
N ASP A 221 -7.90 -14.93 12.21
CA ASP A 221 -8.60 -15.98 11.46
C ASP A 221 -7.98 -16.25 10.09
N ASP A 222 -7.28 -15.28 9.51
CA ASP A 222 -6.63 -15.38 8.21
C ASP A 222 -5.12 -15.09 8.31
N GLY A 223 -4.33 -16.14 8.13
CA GLY A 223 -2.88 -16.11 8.21
C GLY A 223 -2.20 -15.22 7.17
N ARG A 224 -2.86 -14.89 6.06
CA ARG A 224 -2.29 -14.03 5.02
C ARG A 224 -2.20 -12.56 5.46
N ILE A 225 -3.05 -12.16 6.41
CA ILE A 225 -3.13 -10.78 6.87
C ILE A 225 -1.95 -10.44 7.78
N CYS A 226 -1.32 -9.30 7.50
CA CYS A 226 -0.29 -8.72 8.36
C CYS A 226 -0.93 -7.82 9.42
N LEU A 227 -0.23 -7.59 10.53
CA LEU A 227 -0.74 -6.67 11.56
C LEU A 227 -0.64 -5.20 11.11
N SER A 228 0.33 -4.89 10.26
CA SER A 228 0.60 -3.55 9.74
C SER A 228 0.50 -3.48 8.21
N ASN A 229 0.20 -2.29 7.71
CA ASN A 229 0.17 -1.95 6.29
C ASN A 229 1.53 -1.42 5.79
N ASN A 230 2.61 -1.85 6.45
CA ASN A 230 3.95 -1.28 6.25
C ASN A 230 4.45 -1.42 4.80
N ALA A 231 3.97 -2.41 4.04
CA ALA A 231 4.32 -2.56 2.63
C ALA A 231 3.89 -1.32 1.81
N ALA A 232 2.63 -0.90 1.94
CA ALA A 232 2.12 0.30 1.27
C ALA A 232 2.77 1.59 1.82
N GLU A 233 2.96 1.70 3.14
CA GLU A 233 3.62 2.87 3.75
C GLU A 233 5.06 3.04 3.23
N ARG A 234 5.82 1.94 3.10
CA ARG A 234 7.17 1.96 2.51
C ARG A 234 7.13 2.37 1.05
N ALA A 235 6.15 1.88 0.28
CA ALA A 235 6.00 2.20 -1.14
C ALA A 235 5.61 3.67 -1.39
N ILE A 236 4.89 4.32 -0.47
CA ILE A 236 4.57 5.75 -0.57
C ILE A 236 5.73 6.65 -0.16
N ARG A 237 6.62 6.18 0.72
CA ARG A 237 7.70 7.00 1.31
C ARG A 237 8.57 7.73 0.29
N PRO A 238 9.00 7.13 -0.85
CA PRO A 238 9.77 7.83 -1.88
C PRO A 238 9.09 9.11 -2.39
N MET A 239 7.75 9.10 -2.54
CA MET A 239 7.02 10.30 -2.93
C MET A 239 7.06 11.38 -1.85
N ALA A 240 6.84 10.99 -0.58
CA ALA A 240 6.81 11.93 0.52
C ALA A 240 8.16 12.63 0.71
N VAL A 241 9.26 11.88 0.58
CA VAL A 241 10.63 12.41 0.59
C VAL A 241 10.90 13.26 -0.65
N GLY A 242 10.42 12.81 -1.81
CA GLY A 242 10.59 13.49 -3.09
C GLY A 242 9.96 14.87 -3.17
N ARG A 243 8.99 15.22 -2.29
CA ARG A 243 8.37 16.57 -2.25
C ARG A 243 9.35 17.72 -1.99
N ARG A 244 10.58 17.42 -1.56
CA ARG A 244 11.65 18.42 -1.48
C ARG A 244 12.31 18.71 -2.84
N ASN A 245 12.15 17.80 -3.79
CA ASN A 245 12.76 17.82 -5.12
C ASN A 245 11.76 18.19 -6.24
N TRP A 246 10.46 18.17 -5.96
CA TRP A 246 9.42 18.59 -6.91
C TRP A 246 8.27 19.28 -6.16
N THR A 247 7.62 20.25 -6.82
CA THR A 247 6.59 21.11 -6.21
C THR A 247 5.17 20.65 -6.51
N PHE A 248 4.88 20.24 -7.75
CA PHE A 248 3.57 19.77 -8.21
C PHE A 248 3.66 18.95 -9.50
N ALA A 249 2.63 18.17 -9.78
CA ALA A 249 2.38 17.63 -11.12
C ALA A 249 1.80 18.74 -12.03
N GLY A 250 2.29 18.87 -13.25
CA GLY A 250 1.87 19.94 -14.17
C GLY A 250 0.43 19.84 -14.69
N SER A 251 -0.20 18.67 -14.58
CA SER A 251 -1.59 18.39 -14.98
C SER A 251 -2.03 17.02 -14.46
N ASP A 252 -3.31 16.65 -14.67
CA ASP A 252 -3.80 15.27 -14.46
C ASP A 252 -2.99 14.25 -15.26
N ALA A 253 -2.69 14.55 -16.53
CA ALA A 253 -1.86 13.70 -17.37
C ALA A 253 -0.45 13.53 -16.78
N GLY A 254 0.11 14.59 -16.20
CA GLY A 254 1.35 14.49 -15.42
C GLY A 254 1.22 13.56 -14.22
N GLY A 255 0.09 13.60 -13.50
CA GLY A 255 -0.20 12.69 -12.40
C GLY A 255 -0.27 11.22 -12.84
N HIS A 256 -0.93 10.93 -13.95
CA HIS A 256 -0.98 9.57 -14.52
C HIS A 256 0.39 9.06 -14.96
N ARG A 257 1.23 9.91 -15.58
CA ARG A 257 2.61 9.55 -15.95
C ARG A 257 3.46 9.26 -14.72
N THR A 258 3.31 10.06 -13.66
CA THR A 258 3.95 9.81 -12.37
C THR A 258 3.54 8.44 -11.83
N ALA A 259 2.25 8.12 -11.83
CA ALA A 259 1.75 6.81 -11.40
C ALA A 259 2.41 5.66 -12.17
N ALA A 260 2.41 5.73 -13.51
CA ALA A 260 3.03 4.72 -14.37
C ALA A 260 4.54 4.53 -14.08
N LEU A 261 5.29 5.62 -13.92
CA LEU A 261 6.72 5.55 -13.60
C LEU A 261 6.98 4.94 -12.23
N TYR A 262 6.21 5.31 -11.20
CA TYR A 262 6.35 4.71 -9.87
C TYR A 262 6.00 3.23 -9.87
N THR A 263 4.99 2.81 -10.65
CA THR A 263 4.66 1.38 -10.85
C THR A 263 5.88 0.61 -11.37
N LEU A 264 6.57 1.14 -12.38
CA LEU A 264 7.76 0.50 -12.96
C LEU A 264 8.93 0.50 -11.97
N ILE A 265 9.28 1.67 -11.41
CA ILE A 265 10.48 1.86 -10.58
C ILE A 265 10.38 1.09 -9.26
N GLU A 266 9.26 1.21 -8.55
CA GLU A 266 9.12 0.60 -7.22
C GLU A 266 8.91 -0.91 -7.34
N THR A 267 8.29 -1.40 -8.42
CA THR A 267 8.27 -2.84 -8.72
C THR A 267 9.68 -3.38 -8.97
N ALA A 268 10.52 -2.69 -9.75
CA ALA A 268 11.91 -3.12 -9.96
C ALA A 268 12.69 -3.18 -8.64
N LYS A 269 12.59 -2.14 -7.80
CA LYS A 269 13.22 -2.11 -6.47
C LYS A 269 12.73 -3.23 -5.55
N LEU A 270 11.43 -3.52 -5.55
CA LEU A 270 10.86 -4.61 -4.74
C LEU A 270 11.43 -5.98 -5.10
N ASN A 271 11.83 -6.15 -6.36
CA ASN A 271 12.47 -7.35 -6.90
C ASN A 271 14.01 -7.29 -6.85
N GLY A 272 14.60 -6.29 -6.18
CA GLY A 272 16.06 -6.18 -6.02
C GLY A 272 16.80 -5.76 -7.29
N ILE A 273 16.09 -5.19 -8.26
CA ILE A 273 16.65 -4.79 -9.56
C ILE A 273 16.89 -3.29 -9.58
N ASP A 274 18.04 -2.88 -10.14
CA ASP A 274 18.30 -1.47 -10.40
C ASP A 274 17.33 -0.93 -11.48
N PRO A 275 16.43 0.01 -11.14
CA PRO A 275 15.44 0.49 -12.08
C PRO A 275 16.07 1.18 -13.30
N GLN A 276 17.22 1.82 -13.15
CA GLN A 276 17.89 2.50 -14.25
C GLN A 276 18.41 1.49 -15.28
N ALA A 277 19.19 0.49 -14.84
CA ALA A 277 19.69 -0.57 -15.70
C ALA A 277 18.57 -1.33 -16.42
N TRP A 278 17.51 -1.69 -15.68
CA TRP A 278 16.36 -2.39 -16.24
C TRP A 278 15.61 -1.54 -17.28
N LEU A 279 15.25 -0.29 -16.96
CA LEU A 279 14.53 0.58 -17.89
C LEU A 279 15.35 0.88 -19.15
N ALA A 280 16.66 1.09 -19.03
CA ALA A 280 17.54 1.32 -20.17
C ALA A 280 17.56 0.12 -21.12
N ASP A 281 17.74 -1.09 -20.57
CA ASP A 281 17.76 -2.32 -21.34
C ASP A 281 16.39 -2.65 -21.96
N VAL A 282 15.30 -2.50 -21.20
CA VAL A 282 13.93 -2.72 -21.70
C VAL A 282 13.61 -1.75 -22.83
N LEU A 283 13.89 -0.45 -22.67
CA LEU A 283 13.62 0.55 -23.71
C LEU A 283 14.42 0.29 -24.98
N ALA A 284 15.66 -0.20 -24.86
CA ALA A 284 16.48 -0.57 -26.01
C ALA A 284 15.95 -1.81 -26.74
N ARG A 285 15.40 -2.80 -26.03
CA ARG A 285 14.87 -4.05 -26.61
C ARG A 285 13.44 -3.94 -27.13
N LEU A 286 12.65 -3.01 -26.58
CA LEU A 286 11.21 -2.95 -26.80
C LEU A 286 10.79 -2.92 -28.29
N PRO A 287 11.46 -2.17 -29.20
CA PRO A 287 11.07 -2.11 -30.61
C PRO A 287 11.11 -3.47 -31.33
N ASP A 288 12.06 -4.33 -30.95
CA ASP A 288 12.29 -5.63 -31.59
C ASP A 288 11.71 -6.80 -30.78
N HIS A 289 11.13 -6.54 -29.60
CA HIS A 289 10.61 -7.58 -28.71
C HIS A 289 9.17 -7.98 -29.08
N PRO A 290 8.87 -9.28 -29.27
CA PRO A 290 7.51 -9.70 -29.61
C PRO A 290 6.50 -9.35 -28.51
N ALA A 291 5.42 -8.65 -28.85
CA ALA A 291 4.39 -8.21 -27.89
C ALA A 291 3.81 -9.36 -27.05
N ARG A 292 3.67 -10.56 -27.62
CA ARG A 292 3.20 -11.78 -26.92
C ARG A 292 4.14 -12.28 -25.81
N ARG A 293 5.36 -11.76 -25.73
CA ARG A 293 6.39 -12.13 -24.76
C ARG A 293 6.75 -10.96 -23.84
N ILE A 294 5.88 -9.97 -23.70
CA ILE A 294 6.15 -8.79 -22.86
C ILE A 294 6.49 -9.18 -21.41
N ASP A 295 5.98 -10.31 -20.94
CA ASP A 295 6.22 -10.85 -19.60
C ASP A 295 7.70 -11.20 -19.36
N ASP A 296 8.48 -11.49 -20.41
CA ASP A 296 9.93 -11.72 -20.32
C ASP A 296 10.70 -10.45 -19.90
N LEU A 297 10.09 -9.27 -20.08
CA LEU A 297 10.67 -7.97 -19.74
C LEU A 297 10.24 -7.46 -18.36
N LEU A 298 9.34 -8.16 -17.66
CA LEU A 298 8.94 -7.80 -16.31
C LEU A 298 10.11 -7.93 -15.34
N PRO A 299 10.19 -7.11 -14.27
CA PRO A 299 11.34 -7.12 -13.38
C PRO A 299 11.71 -8.52 -12.87
N TRP A 300 10.75 -9.31 -12.38
CA TRP A 300 11.01 -10.65 -11.84
C TRP A 300 11.43 -11.71 -12.88
N ASN A 301 11.24 -11.45 -14.18
CA ASN A 301 11.70 -12.32 -15.27
C ASN A 301 12.92 -11.75 -15.99
N TRP A 302 13.37 -10.55 -15.62
CA TRP A 302 14.37 -9.82 -16.36
C TRP A 302 15.75 -10.47 -16.22
N THR A 303 16.35 -10.78 -17.37
CA THR A 303 17.75 -11.20 -17.46
C THR A 303 18.53 -10.12 -18.23
N PRO A 304 19.59 -9.53 -17.63
CA PRO A 304 20.41 -8.52 -18.28
C PRO A 304 20.97 -9.03 -19.61
N SER A 305 21.02 -8.15 -20.61
CA SER A 305 21.60 -8.50 -21.92
C SER A 305 23.12 -8.59 -21.74
N ARG A 306 23.77 -9.49 -22.49
CA ARG A 306 25.24 -9.61 -22.50
C ARG A 306 25.95 -8.29 -22.78
N LEU A 307 25.30 -7.33 -23.45
CA LEU A 307 25.84 -6.00 -23.74
C LEU A 307 26.01 -5.13 -22.48
N HIS A 308 25.21 -5.33 -21.42
CA HIS A 308 25.32 -4.59 -20.15
C HIS A 308 26.27 -5.25 -19.13
N GLN A 309 26.65 -6.51 -19.32
CA GLN A 309 27.63 -7.20 -18.45
C GLN A 309 29.07 -6.70 -18.66
N ILE A 310 29.34 -5.98 -19.76
CA ILE A 310 30.68 -5.50 -20.12
C ILE A 310 30.92 -4.07 -19.60
N ALA A 311 29.88 -3.39 -19.10
CA ALA A 311 29.92 -1.99 -18.68
C ALA A 311 29.73 -1.78 -17.15
N ALA A 312 29.74 -2.85 -16.36
CA ALA A 312 29.73 -2.82 -14.89
C ALA A 312 31.11 -3.22 -14.36
#